data_AF-A0A7C4CUH0-F1
#
_entry.id   AF-A0A7C4CUH0-F1
#
_cell.length_a   1.000
_cell.length_b   1.000
_cell.length_c   1.000
_cell.angle_alpha   90.00
_cell.angle_beta   90.00
_cell.angle_gamma   90.00
#
_symmetry.space_group_name_H-M   'P 1'
#
loop_
_entity.id
_entity.type
_entity.pdbx_description
1 polymer ?
#
loop_
_entity_poly.entity_id
_entity_poly.type
_entity_poly.pdbx_seq_one_letter_code
_entity_poly.pdbx_strand_id
1 'polypeptide(L)'
;MGMISKGRVNARIGLSVEEALQIIKEALAKRQLLIIVGECEVTYEGRASSKLGLGGRLIVVKKDGAVLIHRAAGYEPINWMPPGSIISVDTSNGKLRLRVVKR
;
A
#
# COMPACT_ATOMS: atom_id res chain seq x y z
N MET A 1 20.99 -9.41 10.53
CA MET A 1 20.08 -9.56 11.69
C MET A 1 19.97 -8.19 12.35
N GLY A 2 18.83 -7.51 12.20
CA GLY A 2 18.65 -6.14 12.70
C GLY A 2 17.92 -6.16 14.05
N MET A 3 18.45 -5.45 15.04
CA MET A 3 17.72 -5.20 16.28
C MET A 3 16.61 -4.18 16.01
N ILE A 4 15.36 -4.56 16.25
CA ILE A 4 14.23 -3.62 16.20
C ILE A 4 14.29 -2.79 17.49
N SER A 5 14.69 -1.52 17.39
CA SER A 5 14.60 -0.58 18.51
C SER A 5 13.14 -0.34 18.90
N LYS A 6 12.86 0.17 20.11
CA LYS A 6 11.52 0.49 20.64
C LYS A 6 10.82 1.60 19.83
N GLY A 7 10.52 1.34 18.56
CA GLY A 7 9.62 2.14 17.75
C GLY A 7 8.17 1.75 18.06
N ARG A 8 7.27 2.74 18.04
CA ARG A 8 5.83 2.50 18.24
C ARG A 8 5.24 1.89 16.96
N VAL A 9 5.08 0.57 16.94
CA VAL A 9 4.36 -0.15 15.88
C VAL A 9 2.87 -0.12 16.23
N ASN A 10 2.02 0.27 15.29
CA ASN A 10 0.57 0.19 15.43
C ASN A 10 0.04 -0.82 14.41
N ALA A 11 -0.63 -1.86 14.88
CA ALA A 11 -1.36 -2.82 14.05
C ALA A 11 -2.87 -2.70 14.32
N ARG A 12 -3.67 -2.89 13.27
CA ARG A 12 -5.13 -2.91 13.30
C ARG A 12 -5.59 -4.00 12.34
N ILE A 13 -6.63 -4.74 12.71
CA ILE A 13 -7.14 -5.91 11.98
C ILE A 13 -8.66 -5.81 11.97
N GLY A 14 -9.31 -6.29 10.89
CA GLY A 14 -10.77 -6.33 10.80
C GLY A 14 -11.41 -4.94 10.68
N LEU A 15 -10.70 -4.00 10.06
CA LEU A 15 -11.16 -2.63 9.88
C LEU A 15 -12.30 -2.53 8.86
N SER A 16 -13.25 -1.63 9.10
CA SER A 16 -14.14 -1.15 8.03
C SER A 16 -13.36 -0.35 6.98
N VAL A 17 -13.99 -0.11 5.82
CA VAL A 17 -13.40 0.69 4.75
C VAL A 17 -13.12 2.12 5.20
N GLU A 18 -14.03 2.69 5.98
CA GLU A 18 -13.94 4.05 6.52
C GLU A 18 -12.81 4.17 7.55
N GLU A 19 -12.69 3.19 8.46
CA GLU A 19 -11.61 3.15 9.44
C GLU A 19 -10.25 3.00 8.74
N ALA A 20 -10.15 2.09 7.78
CA ALA A 20 -8.94 1.89 6.99
C ALA A 20 -8.57 3.18 6.22
N LEU A 21 -9.55 3.85 5.61
CA LEU A 21 -9.33 5.13 4.92
C LEU A 21 -8.73 6.17 5.85
N GLN A 22 -9.30 6.35 7.04
CA GLN A 22 -8.84 7.35 7.99
C GLN A 22 -7.42 7.05 8.48
N ILE A 23 -7.13 5.80 8.84
CA ILE A 23 -5.81 5.36 9.29
C ILE A 23 -4.76 5.60 8.19
N ILE A 24 -5.08 5.23 6.95
CA ILE A 24 -4.15 5.37 5.82
C ILE A 24 -3.93 6.85 5.49
N LYS A 25 -4.96 7.68 5.49
CA LYS A 25 -4.84 9.13 5.30
C LYS A 25 -3.88 9.75 6.33
N GLU A 26 -4.06 9.40 7.61
CA GLU A 26 -3.18 9.89 8.67
C GLU A 26 -1.74 9.40 8.52
N ALA A 27 -1.55 8.12 8.18
CA ALA A 27 -0.22 7.55 7.97
C ALA A 27 0.51 8.23 6.80
N LEU A 28 -0.19 8.49 5.69
CA LEU A 28 0.34 9.22 4.53
C LEU A 28 0.70 10.66 4.89
N ALA A 29 -0.19 11.38 5.59
CA ALA A 29 0.05 12.76 6.03
C ALA A 29 1.29 12.87 6.95
N LYS A 30 1.48 11.88 7.83
CA LYS A 30 2.63 11.80 8.75
C LYS A 30 3.88 11.15 8.13
N ARG A 31 3.84 10.80 6.84
CA ARG A 31 4.89 10.06 6.12
C ARG A 31 5.41 8.84 6.88
N GLN A 32 4.48 8.06 7.43
CA GLN A 32 4.79 6.82 8.12
C GLN A 32 5.07 5.70 7.12
N LEU A 33 5.91 4.74 7.51
CA LEU A 33 5.98 3.46 6.81
C LEU A 33 4.64 2.75 7.05
N LEU A 34 3.96 2.38 5.96
CA LEU A 34 2.67 1.71 6.02
C LEU A 34 2.77 0.34 5.37
N ILE A 35 2.20 -0.65 6.05
CA ILE A 35 2.05 -2.01 5.57
C ILE A 35 0.56 -2.32 5.55
N ILE A 36 0.03 -2.67 4.39
CA ILE A 36 -1.37 -3.07 4.19
C ILE A 36 -1.36 -4.52 3.74
N VAL A 37 -2.14 -5.37 4.42
CA VAL A 37 -2.32 -6.77 4.06
C VAL A 37 -3.81 -7.03 3.93
N GLY A 38 -4.22 -7.58 2.79
CA GLY A 38 -5.62 -7.88 2.51
C GLY A 38 -5.83 -8.32 1.08
N GLU A 39 -7.09 -8.58 0.74
CA GLU A 39 -7.46 -8.90 -0.64
C GLU A 39 -7.63 -7.63 -1.47
N CYS A 40 -6.96 -7.56 -2.62
CA CYS A 40 -7.15 -6.45 -3.55
C CYS A 40 -6.90 -6.85 -5.00
N GLU A 41 -7.48 -6.04 -5.88
CA GLU A 41 -7.19 -5.99 -7.31
C GLU A 41 -6.15 -4.89 -7.55
N VAL A 42 -5.31 -5.07 -8.56
CA VAL A 42 -4.28 -4.09 -8.92
C VAL A 42 -4.37 -3.82 -10.41
N THR A 43 -4.46 -2.55 -10.77
CA THR A 43 -4.29 -2.08 -12.15
C THR A 43 -3.07 -1.19 -12.19
N TYR A 44 -2.15 -1.49 -13.10
CA TYR A 44 -0.97 -0.69 -13.36
C TYR A 44 -0.95 -0.27 -14.82
N GLU A 45 -0.68 1.01 -15.05
CA GLU A 45 -0.58 1.62 -16.36
C GLU A 45 0.68 2.50 -16.42
N GLY A 46 1.47 2.36 -17.48
CA GLY A 46 2.74 3.06 -17.66
C GLY A 46 3.47 2.55 -18.91
N ARG A 47 4.80 2.33 -18.80
CA ARG A 47 5.59 1.73 -19.90
C ARG A 47 5.13 0.32 -20.28
N ALA A 48 4.48 -0.36 -19.35
CA ALA A 48 3.72 -1.58 -19.55
C ALA A 48 2.35 -1.42 -18.88
N SER A 49 1.42 -2.31 -19.20
CA SER A 49 0.14 -2.41 -18.51
C SER A 49 -0.02 -3.80 -17.91
N SER A 50 -0.59 -3.87 -16.71
CA SER A 50 -0.89 -5.14 -16.06
C SER A 50 -2.13 -5.02 -15.19
N LYS A 51 -2.93 -6.09 -15.16
CA LYS A 51 -4.04 -6.25 -14.22
C LYS A 51 -3.83 -7.51 -13.41
N LEU A 52 -3.94 -7.37 -12.09
CA LEU A 52 -3.99 -8.48 -11.16
C LEU A 52 -5.42 -8.53 -10.62
N GLY A 53 -6.09 -9.66 -10.82
CA GLY A 53 -7.40 -9.91 -10.23
C GLY A 53 -7.33 -9.96 -8.70
N LEU A 54 -8.47 -10.27 -8.08
CA LEU A 54 -8.59 -10.37 -6.63
C LEU A 54 -7.63 -11.39 -6.02
N GLY A 55 -7.17 -11.12 -4.81
CA GLY A 55 -6.49 -12.08 -3.95
C GLY A 55 -5.65 -11.38 -2.89
N GLY A 56 -4.99 -12.14 -2.02
CA GLY A 56 -4.15 -11.59 -0.92
C GLY A 56 -2.87 -10.92 -1.41
N ARG A 57 -2.63 -9.68 -0.98
CA ARG A 57 -1.43 -8.88 -1.32
C ARG A 57 -0.85 -8.25 -0.04
N LEU A 58 0.47 -8.09 -0.06
CA LEU A 58 1.22 -7.24 0.86
C LEU A 58 1.60 -5.97 0.12
N ILE A 59 1.09 -4.82 0.58
CA ILE A 59 1.42 -3.51 0.03
C ILE A 59 2.30 -2.79 1.05
N VAL A 60 3.47 -2.35 0.60
CA VAL A 60 4.40 -1.54 1.39
C VAL A 60 4.47 -0.14 0.80
N VAL A 61 4.13 0.86 1.60
CA VAL A 61 4.28 2.27 1.27
C VAL A 61 5.41 2.85 2.11
N LYS A 62 6.51 3.20 1.45
CA LYS A 62 7.72 3.75 2.09
C LYS A 62 7.62 5.26 2.27
N LYS A 63 8.41 5.79 3.21
CA LYS A 63 8.42 7.22 3.57
C LYS A 63 8.87 8.15 2.44
N ASP A 64 9.65 7.61 1.50
CA ASP A 64 10.12 8.30 0.30
C ASP A 64 9.09 8.27 -0.85
N GLY A 65 7.91 7.67 -0.64
CA GLY A 65 6.86 7.55 -1.65
C GLY A 65 6.99 6.31 -2.54
N ALA A 66 8.00 5.47 -2.36
CA ALA A 66 8.05 4.20 -3.07
C ALA A 66 6.93 3.26 -2.61
N VAL A 67 6.31 2.56 -3.55
CA VAL A 67 5.24 1.59 -3.26
C VAL A 67 5.62 0.24 -3.86
N LEU A 68 5.49 -0.81 -3.06
CA LEU A 68 5.78 -2.19 -3.47
C LEU A 68 4.54 -3.03 -3.22
N ILE A 69 4.17 -3.87 -4.18
CA ILE A 69 3.05 -4.82 -4.06
C ILE A 69 3.61 -6.21 -4.23
N HIS A 70 3.44 -7.07 -3.23
CA HIS A 70 3.86 -8.46 -3.24
C HIS A 70 2.65 -9.40 -3.23
N ARG A 71 2.82 -10.58 -3.85
CA ARG A 71 1.95 -11.73 -3.62
C ARG A 71 2.32 -12.42 -2.31
N ALA A 72 1.53 -13.40 -1.89
CA ALA A 72 1.80 -14.20 -0.69
C ALA A 72 3.09 -15.06 -0.80
N ALA A 73 3.58 -15.32 -2.02
CA ALA A 73 4.79 -16.08 -2.28
C ALA A 73 5.70 -15.32 -3.27
N GLY A 74 6.99 -15.65 -3.23
CA GLY A 74 8.04 -14.98 -4.00
C GLY A 74 8.71 -13.83 -3.22
N TYR A 75 9.96 -13.52 -3.57
CA TYR A 75 10.73 -12.47 -2.88
C TYR A 75 10.61 -11.10 -3.56
N GLU A 76 10.24 -11.04 -4.83
CA GLU A 76 10.15 -9.80 -5.61
C GLU A 76 8.75 -9.18 -5.55
N PRO A 77 8.63 -7.84 -5.61
CA PRO A 77 7.34 -7.19 -5.81
C PRO A 77 6.83 -7.45 -7.23
N ILE A 78 5.53 -7.77 -7.36
CA ILE A 78 4.89 -7.99 -8.65
C ILE A 78 4.59 -6.67 -9.37
N ASN A 79 4.37 -5.58 -8.63
CA ASN A 79 4.27 -4.22 -9.14
C ASN A 79 4.95 -3.27 -8.15
N TRP A 80 5.57 -2.22 -8.68
CA TRP A 80 6.23 -1.21 -7.86
C TRP A 80 6.19 0.18 -8.51
N MET A 81 6.27 1.21 -7.67
CA MET A 81 6.46 2.61 -8.06
C MET A 81 7.70 3.19 -7.34
N PRO A 82 8.51 3.99 -8.03
CA PRO A 82 9.77 4.51 -7.49
C PRO A 82 9.54 5.53 -6.36
N PRO A 83 10.60 5.88 -5.60
CA PRO A 83 10.60 7.04 -4.71
C PRO A 83 10.13 8.32 -5.43
N GLY A 84 9.51 9.22 -4.67
CA GLY A 84 8.97 10.48 -5.18
C GLY A 84 7.57 10.38 -5.81
N SER A 85 6.95 9.20 -5.79
CA SER A 85 5.57 9.02 -6.26
C SER A 85 4.57 9.73 -5.35
N ILE A 86 3.48 10.23 -5.93
CA ILE A 86 2.37 10.85 -5.23
C ILE A 86 1.33 9.76 -4.92
N ILE A 87 0.94 9.66 -3.65
CA ILE A 87 0.04 8.63 -3.16
C ILE A 87 -1.22 9.30 -2.62
N SER A 88 -2.38 8.83 -3.08
CA SER A 88 -3.67 9.24 -2.55
C SER A 88 -4.52 8.01 -2.20
N VAL A 89 -5.43 8.19 -1.26
CA VAL A 89 -6.38 7.15 -0.86
C VAL A 89 -7.78 7.73 -0.81
N ASP A 90 -8.73 6.99 -1.36
CA ASP A 90 -10.14 7.36 -1.40
C ASP A 90 -11.02 6.10 -1.31
N THR A 91 -12.33 6.30 -1.34
CA THR A 91 -13.32 5.22 -1.41
C THR A 91 -14.05 5.28 -2.73
N SER A 92 -14.22 4.13 -3.38
CA SER A 92 -14.95 4.00 -4.63
C SER A 92 -15.71 2.69 -4.64
N ASN A 93 -17.01 2.73 -4.93
CA ASN A 93 -17.90 1.56 -4.97
C ASN A 93 -17.82 0.69 -3.70
N GLY A 94 -17.80 1.33 -2.52
CA GLY A 94 -17.70 0.62 -1.24
C GLY A 94 -16.35 -0.06 -0.98
N LYS A 95 -15.33 0.19 -1.81
CA LYS A 95 -13.96 -0.31 -1.64
C LYS A 95 -13.00 0.82 -1.35
N LEU A 96 -11.94 0.52 -0.61
CA LEU A 96 -10.79 1.40 -0.46
C LEU A 96 -9.95 1.37 -1.74
N ARG A 97 -9.60 2.54 -2.27
CA ARG A 97 -8.73 2.69 -3.43
C ARG A 97 -7.47 3.46 -3.06
N LEU A 98 -6.32 2.82 -3.23
CA LEU A 98 -5.00 3.46 -3.16
C LEU A 98 -4.53 3.77 -4.58
N ARG A 99 -4.29 5.05 -4.88
CA ARG A 99 -3.77 5.50 -6.17
C ARG A 99 -2.33 5.99 -5.99
N VAL A 100 -1.45 5.55 -6.88
CA VAL A 100 -0.05 5.94 -6.91
C VAL A 100 0.29 6.44 -8.30
N VAL A 101 0.76 7.67 -8.40
CA VAL A 101 1.17 8.28 -9.67
C VAL A 101 2.61 8.75 -9.58
N LYS A 102 3.36 8.58 -10.66
CA LYS A 102 4.70 9.14 -10.75
C LYS A 102 4.56 10.66 -10.85
N ARG A 103 5.36 11.39 -10.09
CA ARG A 103 5.47 12.84 -10.24
C ARG A 103 6.02 13.22 -11.62
#